data_AF-A0A1J0EM34-F1
#
_entry.id   AF-A0A1J0EM34-F1
#
_cell.length_a   1.000
_cell.length_b   1.000
_cell.length_c   1.000
_cell.angle_alpha   90.00
_cell.angle_beta   90.00
_cell.angle_gamma   90.00
#
_symmetry.space_group_name_H-M   'P 1'
#
loop_
_entity.id
_entity.type
_entity.pdbx_description
1 polymer ?
#
loop_
_entity_poly.entity_id
_entity_poly.type
_entity_poly.pdbx_seq_one_letter_code
_entity_poly.pdbx_strand_id
1 'polypeptide(L)'
;MKVVAKLLLLAFSLLFASFSTAQTNLSLYISSLGSAAITQSDGKVSLLVLAGGNDQGEATAGSCVIGANLTKVEGGFNGTLSPISTGINSYNDEQAQGKKISIDQRVGSIVISDVDYIGICSLDASLINIYKEVQRDDKGYKSVYAEMINLAHEDSLFLYKKGMRSEAMAELAPYASYYQSNWLADKKFADAVIPALNDYAYFLQENNQAADSIPILNDIVGAAPKRAVAWLNLADSNWAVGKQEEAKVQYKMYGDLMAKSNQKSKVPKRAVERVN
;
A
#
# COMPACT_ATOMS: atom_id res chain seq x y z
N MET A 1 29.27 -10.05 64.07
CA MET A 1 28.43 -8.85 63.89
C MET A 1 28.66 -8.28 62.50
N LYS A 2 27.56 -8.09 61.75
CA LYS A 2 27.38 -7.17 60.60
C LYS A 2 28.16 -7.51 59.31
N VAL A 3 27.57 -8.17 58.30
CA VAL A 3 26.49 -7.74 57.35
C VAL A 3 27.07 -7.02 56.12
N VAL A 4 26.96 -7.70 54.96
CA VAL A 4 26.50 -7.21 53.63
C VAL A 4 27.21 -5.96 53.07
N ALA A 5 27.82 -5.98 51.88
CA ALA A 5 27.08 -5.99 50.63
C ALA A 5 27.95 -6.38 49.42
N LYS A 6 27.47 -7.38 48.67
CA LYS A 6 27.71 -7.51 47.23
C LYS A 6 27.02 -6.34 46.55
N LEU A 7 27.75 -5.41 45.95
CA LEU A 7 27.16 -4.45 45.02
C LEU A 7 27.13 -5.11 43.64
N LEU A 8 25.96 -5.57 43.23
CA LEU A 8 25.67 -5.90 41.84
C LEU A 8 25.82 -4.62 41.02
N LEU A 9 26.80 -4.61 40.11
CA LEU A 9 26.77 -3.76 38.92
C LEU A 9 25.70 -4.33 37.98
N LEU A 10 24.43 -4.03 38.25
CA LEU A 10 23.42 -4.05 37.19
C LEU A 10 23.61 -2.76 36.38
N ALA A 11 24.41 -2.86 35.32
CA ALA A 11 24.32 -1.90 34.23
C ALA A 11 22.95 -2.11 33.59
N PHE A 12 22.01 -1.23 33.92
CA PHE A 12 20.69 -1.16 33.32
C PHE A 12 20.89 -0.67 31.88
N SER A 13 21.12 -1.61 30.95
CA SER A 13 21.07 -1.33 29.52
C SER A 13 19.62 -1.02 29.16
N LEU A 14 19.25 0.26 29.24
CA LEU A 14 18.11 0.83 28.54
C LEU A 14 18.34 0.61 27.05
N LEU A 15 17.88 -0.53 26.55
CA LEU A 15 17.55 -0.73 25.15
C LEU A 15 16.38 0.21 24.86
N PHE A 16 16.69 1.47 24.56
CA PHE A 16 15.82 2.26 23.71
C PHE A 16 15.81 1.53 22.37
N ALA A 17 14.79 0.70 22.16
CA ALA A 17 14.42 0.29 20.82
C ALA A 17 14.08 1.60 20.10
N SER A 18 15.03 2.12 19.34
CA SER A 18 14.78 3.15 18.36
C SER A 18 13.78 2.53 17.39
N PHE A 19 12.49 2.80 17.59
CA PHE A 19 11.49 2.57 16.57
C PHE A 19 11.89 3.49 15.41
N SER A 20 12.71 2.97 14.50
CA SER A 20 12.96 3.59 13.22
C SER A 20 11.63 3.49 12.48
N THR A 21 10.78 4.50 12.63
CA THR A 21 9.60 4.63 11.77
C THR A 21 10.12 4.67 10.35
N ALA A 22 9.78 3.65 9.56
CA ALA A 22 10.07 3.63 8.13
C ALA A 22 9.60 4.96 7.55
N GLN A 23 10.54 5.75 7.01
CA GLN A 23 10.19 7.05 6.44
C GLN A 23 9.46 6.80 5.13
N THR A 24 8.14 7.03 5.13
CA THR A 24 7.30 6.90 3.93
C THR A 24 7.02 8.25 3.30
N ASN A 25 7.02 8.30 1.97
CA ASN A 25 6.64 9.48 1.21
C ASN A 25 5.73 9.06 0.04
N LEU A 26 4.73 9.90 -0.24
CA LEU A 26 3.84 9.77 -1.38
C LEU A 26 3.68 11.15 -2.03
N SER A 27 4.16 11.27 -3.27
CA SER A 27 3.89 12.41 -4.15
C SER A 27 3.04 11.95 -5.31
N LEU A 28 1.91 12.62 -5.53
CA LEU A 28 0.98 12.33 -6.61
C LEU A 28 1.08 13.38 -7.70
N TYR A 29 0.97 12.95 -8.95
CA TYR A 29 1.06 13.81 -10.12
C TYR A 29 -0.02 13.47 -11.13
N ILE A 30 -0.42 14.47 -11.91
CA ILE A 30 -1.40 14.34 -12.98
C ILE A 30 -0.95 15.11 -14.22
N SER A 31 -1.25 14.56 -15.39
CA SER A 31 -1.06 15.21 -16.69
C SER A 31 -2.34 15.07 -17.52
N SER A 32 -2.35 15.65 -18.72
CA SER A 32 -3.44 15.43 -19.68
C SER A 32 -3.49 14.00 -20.23
N LEU A 33 -2.45 13.18 -20.00
CA LEU A 33 -2.32 11.83 -20.54
C LEU A 33 -2.38 10.75 -19.46
N GLY A 34 -2.60 11.12 -18.20
CA GLY A 34 -2.71 10.17 -17.10
C GLY A 34 -2.10 10.70 -15.80
N SER A 35 -1.66 9.79 -14.94
CA SER A 35 -1.32 10.04 -13.55
C SER A 35 -0.05 9.28 -13.16
N ALA A 36 0.61 9.77 -12.11
CA ALA A 36 1.79 9.12 -11.58
C ALA A 36 1.87 9.26 -10.06
N ALA A 37 2.55 8.31 -9.43
CA ALA A 37 2.94 8.35 -8.03
C ALA A 37 4.44 8.11 -7.92
N ILE A 38 5.13 8.98 -7.19
CA ILE A 38 6.46 8.67 -6.66
C ILE A 38 6.28 8.31 -5.20
N THR A 39 6.72 7.11 -4.85
CA THR A 39 6.61 6.58 -3.50
C THR A 39 8.00 6.34 -2.92
N GLN A 40 8.12 6.48 -1.60
CA GLN A 40 9.33 6.11 -0.86
C GLN A 40 8.94 5.22 0.31
N SER A 41 9.60 4.08 0.45
CA SER A 41 9.50 3.19 1.61
C SER A 41 10.84 2.52 1.87
N ASP A 42 11.30 2.50 3.12
CA ASP A 42 12.58 1.89 3.52
C ASP A 42 13.79 2.33 2.68
N GLY A 43 13.83 3.62 2.30
CA GLY A 43 14.90 4.20 1.49
C GLY A 43 14.84 3.83 0.01
N LYS A 44 13.92 2.95 -0.42
CA LYS A 44 13.64 2.67 -1.83
C LYS A 44 12.67 3.72 -2.36
N VAL A 45 12.96 4.24 -3.54
CA VAL A 45 12.08 5.18 -4.26
C VAL A 45 11.54 4.46 -5.47
N SER A 46 10.23 4.49 -5.67
CA SER A 46 9.55 3.85 -6.79
C SER A 46 8.69 4.85 -7.54
N LEU A 47 8.50 4.61 -8.83
CA LEU A 47 7.53 5.28 -9.68
C LEU A 47 6.45 4.29 -10.09
N LEU A 48 5.21 4.74 -10.07
CA LEU A 48 4.08 4.11 -10.75
C LEU A 48 3.46 5.14 -11.68
N VAL A 49 3.22 4.78 -12.94
CA VAL A 49 2.60 5.68 -13.93
C VAL A 49 1.46 4.95 -14.61
N LEU A 50 0.33 5.61 -14.72
CA LEU A 50 -0.74 5.27 -15.66
C LEU A 50 -0.70 6.29 -16.79
N ALA A 51 -0.45 5.85 -18.01
CA ALA A 51 -0.61 6.65 -19.21
C ALA A 51 -1.76 6.11 -20.06
N GLY A 52 -2.35 6.98 -20.85
CA GLY A 52 -3.55 6.71 -21.62
C GLY A 52 -4.79 6.84 -20.76
N GLY A 53 -5.70 7.71 -21.18
CA GLY A 53 -6.96 8.00 -20.52
C GLY A 53 -7.71 9.09 -21.28
N ASN A 54 -9.01 9.28 -21.00
CA ASN A 54 -9.75 10.44 -21.51
C ASN A 54 -9.41 11.71 -20.70
N ASP A 55 -9.94 12.88 -21.09
CA ASP A 55 -9.71 14.17 -20.38
C ASP A 55 -10.11 14.17 -18.89
N GLN A 56 -10.76 13.10 -18.41
CA GLN A 56 -11.18 12.89 -17.02
C GLN A 56 -10.25 11.94 -16.26
N GLY A 57 -9.20 11.43 -16.90
CA GLY A 57 -8.21 10.51 -16.33
C GLY A 57 -8.65 9.04 -16.33
N GLU A 58 -9.79 8.68 -16.94
CA GLU A 58 -10.27 7.29 -16.91
C GLU A 58 -9.48 6.40 -17.89
N ALA A 59 -9.09 5.21 -17.45
CA ALA A 59 -8.39 4.24 -18.28
C ALA A 59 -9.22 3.82 -19.52
N THR A 60 -8.54 3.64 -20.65
CA THR A 60 -9.10 3.25 -21.95
C THR A 60 -8.41 1.99 -22.48
N ALA A 61 -8.88 1.46 -23.62
CA ALA A 61 -8.23 0.33 -24.30
C ALA A 61 -6.75 0.61 -24.71
N GLY A 62 -6.34 1.88 -24.74
CA GLY A 62 -4.96 2.30 -24.98
C GLY A 62 -4.16 2.58 -23.71
N SER A 63 -4.72 2.39 -22.52
CA SER A 63 -4.01 2.66 -21.27
C SER A 63 -2.85 1.70 -21.04
N CYS A 64 -1.81 2.19 -20.37
CA CYS A 64 -0.65 1.44 -19.98
C CYS A 64 -0.16 1.87 -18.60
N VAL A 65 0.21 0.88 -17.79
CA VAL A 65 0.83 1.08 -16.49
C VAL A 65 2.30 0.67 -16.56
N ILE A 66 3.17 1.48 -15.98
CA ILE A 66 4.57 1.11 -15.76
C ILE A 66 4.95 1.33 -14.30
N GLY A 67 5.82 0.45 -13.80
CA GLY A 67 6.52 0.58 -12.54
C GLY A 67 8.02 0.77 -12.77
N ALA A 68 8.70 1.55 -11.92
CA ALA A 68 10.14 1.67 -11.95
C ALA A 68 10.75 1.84 -10.57
N ASN A 69 11.97 1.32 -10.41
CA ASN A 69 12.83 1.64 -9.26
C ASN A 69 13.68 2.85 -9.59
N LEU A 70 13.74 3.82 -8.67
CA LEU A 70 14.41 5.11 -8.88
C LEU A 70 15.64 5.28 -7.98
N THR A 71 16.64 5.95 -8.52
CA THR A 71 17.83 6.44 -7.83
C THR A 71 17.90 7.95 -8.00
N LYS A 72 18.05 8.67 -6.88
CA LYS A 72 18.15 10.13 -6.89
C LYS A 72 19.43 10.58 -7.59
N VAL A 73 19.32 11.57 -8.47
CA VAL A 73 20.43 12.25 -9.16
C VAL A 73 20.26 13.76 -9.05
N GLU A 74 21.24 14.52 -9.53
CA GLU A 74 21.09 15.98 -9.64
C GLU A 74 19.91 16.31 -10.56
N GLY A 75 18.99 17.16 -10.10
CA GLY A 75 17.82 17.58 -10.88
C GLY A 75 16.67 16.58 -10.96
N GLY A 76 16.76 15.38 -10.37
CA GLY A 76 15.65 14.42 -10.37
C GLY A 76 16.04 12.98 -10.07
N PHE A 77 15.63 12.05 -10.93
CA PHE A 77 15.85 10.61 -10.75
C PHE A 77 16.24 9.93 -12.06
N ASN A 78 17.09 8.92 -11.95
CA ASN A 78 17.25 7.89 -12.98
C ASN A 78 16.72 6.57 -12.44
N GLY A 79 16.22 5.71 -13.30
CA GLY A 79 15.66 4.44 -12.87
C GLY A 79 15.70 3.36 -13.92
N THR A 80 15.17 2.20 -13.52
CA THR A 80 14.92 1.05 -14.38
C THR A 80 13.52 0.55 -14.14
N LEU A 81 12.84 0.13 -15.21
CA LEU A 81 11.53 -0.49 -15.08
C LEU A 81 11.59 -1.69 -14.14
N SER A 82 10.57 -1.84 -13.30
CA SER A 82 10.30 -3.01 -12.49
C SER A 82 9.14 -3.80 -13.13
N PRO A 83 9.11 -5.13 -13.02
CA PRO A 83 7.95 -5.91 -13.44
C PRO A 83 6.69 -5.36 -12.77
N ILE A 84 5.55 -5.49 -13.45
CA ILE A 84 4.26 -5.08 -12.92
C ILE A 84 3.16 -6.02 -13.40
N SER A 85 2.14 -6.19 -12.58
CA SER A 85 0.96 -6.99 -12.88
C SER A 85 -0.32 -6.26 -12.43
N THR A 86 -0.94 -5.54 -13.36
CA THR A 86 -2.24 -4.88 -13.16
C THR A 86 -3.31 -5.48 -14.07
N GLY A 87 -4.57 -5.10 -13.85
CA GLY A 87 -5.68 -5.40 -14.74
C GLY A 87 -5.61 -4.69 -16.10
N ILE A 88 -4.74 -3.68 -16.26
CA ILE A 88 -4.54 -2.95 -17.51
C ILE A 88 -3.50 -3.65 -18.39
N ASN A 89 -2.31 -3.89 -17.84
CA ASN A 89 -1.24 -4.60 -18.49
C ASN A 89 -0.33 -5.29 -17.46
N SER A 90 0.49 -6.21 -17.93
CA SER A 90 1.50 -6.87 -17.12
C SER A 90 2.74 -7.15 -17.95
N TYR A 91 3.90 -7.03 -17.33
CA TYR A 91 5.18 -7.43 -17.94
C TYR A 91 6.13 -7.95 -16.86
N ASN A 92 6.95 -8.93 -17.24
CA ASN A 92 7.80 -9.67 -16.31
C ASN A 92 9.23 -9.08 -16.21
N ASP A 93 10.09 -9.72 -15.41
CA ASP A 93 11.48 -9.30 -15.21
C ASP A 93 12.28 -9.24 -16.51
N GLU A 94 12.13 -10.23 -17.40
CA GLU A 94 12.82 -10.29 -18.69
C GLU A 94 12.42 -9.10 -19.58
N GLN A 95 11.13 -8.78 -19.61
CA GLN A 95 10.62 -7.62 -20.33
C GLN A 95 11.08 -6.31 -19.68
N ALA A 96 11.19 -6.21 -18.36
CA ALA A 96 11.64 -5.00 -17.69
C ALA A 96 13.17 -4.77 -17.78
N GLN A 97 13.93 -5.85 -17.94
CA GLN A 97 15.38 -5.85 -17.78
C GLN A 97 16.08 -4.84 -18.71
N GLY A 98 16.90 -3.98 -18.10
CA GLY A 98 17.73 -3.01 -18.83
C GLY A 98 16.96 -1.82 -19.41
N LYS A 99 15.63 -1.78 -19.28
CA LYS A 99 14.81 -0.64 -19.68
C LYS A 99 14.93 0.47 -18.64
N LYS A 100 15.44 1.62 -19.06
CA LYS A 100 15.73 2.78 -18.22
C LYS A 100 14.57 3.74 -18.21
N ILE A 101 14.59 4.68 -17.28
CA ILE A 101 13.69 5.81 -17.22
C ILE A 101 14.45 6.99 -16.60
N SER A 102 14.16 8.19 -17.08
CA SER A 102 14.69 9.43 -16.50
C SER A 102 13.52 10.30 -16.05
N ILE A 103 13.69 10.96 -14.91
CA ILE A 103 12.69 11.87 -14.34
C ILE A 103 13.38 13.18 -14.00
N ASP A 104 13.05 14.24 -14.71
CA ASP A 104 13.47 15.59 -14.33
C ASP A 104 12.47 16.16 -13.32
N GLN A 105 12.94 16.45 -12.11
CA GLN A 105 12.15 17.08 -11.07
C GLN A 105 12.22 18.60 -11.20
N ARG A 106 11.06 19.23 -11.31
CA ARG A 106 10.88 20.68 -11.36
C ARG A 106 10.03 21.13 -10.18
N VAL A 107 9.99 22.44 -9.93
CA VAL A 107 9.10 22.98 -8.89
C VAL A 107 7.64 22.64 -9.27
N GLY A 108 6.98 21.83 -8.42
CA GLY A 108 5.58 21.43 -8.59
C GLY A 108 5.29 20.52 -9.79
N SER A 109 6.29 19.91 -10.42
CA SER A 109 6.08 18.98 -11.53
C SER A 109 7.26 18.03 -11.75
N ILE A 110 7.01 16.95 -12.48
CA ILE A 110 8.03 16.05 -13.01
C ILE A 110 7.88 15.93 -14.52
N VAL A 111 8.99 15.64 -15.21
CA VAL A 111 9.00 15.23 -16.61
C VAL A 111 9.56 13.83 -16.68
N ILE A 112 8.78 12.90 -17.25
CA ILE A 112 9.22 11.54 -17.49
C ILE A 112 9.75 11.44 -18.92
N SER A 113 10.92 10.83 -19.09
CA SER A 113 11.53 10.59 -20.40
C SER A 113 12.21 9.21 -20.46
N ASP A 114 12.70 8.85 -21.65
CA ASP A 114 13.45 7.62 -21.93
C ASP A 114 12.71 6.31 -21.63
N VAL A 115 11.38 6.32 -21.78
CA VAL A 115 10.51 5.22 -21.28
C VAL A 115 9.63 4.56 -22.36
N ASP A 116 9.69 5.03 -23.60
CA ASP A 116 8.90 4.48 -24.70
C ASP A 116 9.57 3.21 -25.27
N TYR A 117 9.28 2.07 -24.65
CA TYR A 117 9.80 0.76 -25.08
C TYR A 117 8.75 -0.08 -25.79
N ILE A 118 9.11 -0.59 -26.97
CA ILE A 118 8.35 -1.62 -27.67
C ILE A 118 8.18 -2.84 -26.76
N GLY A 119 6.94 -3.33 -26.66
CA GLY A 119 6.59 -4.53 -25.89
C GLY A 119 6.27 -4.28 -24.42
N ILE A 120 6.27 -3.02 -23.96
CA ILE A 120 5.78 -2.63 -22.62
C ILE A 120 4.39 -1.98 -22.75
N CYS A 121 4.33 -0.87 -23.49
CA CYS A 121 3.10 -0.16 -23.80
C CYS A 121 2.78 -0.21 -25.29
N SER A 122 1.52 -0.01 -25.64
CA SER A 122 1.15 0.30 -27.03
C SER A 122 1.76 1.65 -27.43
N LEU A 123 2.05 1.84 -28.72
CA LEU A 123 2.66 3.08 -29.23
C LEU A 123 1.74 4.31 -29.06
N ASP A 124 0.45 4.10 -28.80
CA ASP A 124 -0.53 5.16 -28.61
C ASP A 124 -0.55 5.72 -27.17
N ALA A 125 0.15 5.06 -26.23
CA ALA A 125 0.30 5.51 -24.84
C ALA A 125 1.63 6.27 -24.67
N SER A 126 1.63 7.58 -24.91
CA SER A 126 2.82 8.39 -24.64
C SER A 126 2.96 8.64 -23.13
N LEU A 127 3.99 8.05 -22.55
CA LEU A 127 4.38 8.23 -21.14
C LEU A 127 5.16 9.54 -20.93
N ILE A 128 5.76 10.06 -22.00
CA ILE A 128 6.56 11.29 -21.99
C ILE A 128 5.64 12.50 -21.88
N ASN A 129 5.54 13.06 -20.69
CA ASN A 129 4.72 14.24 -20.43
C ASN A 129 5.25 15.04 -19.22
N ILE A 130 4.71 16.23 -19.04
CA ILE A 130 4.83 17.02 -17.82
C ILE A 130 3.69 16.64 -16.90
N TYR A 131 4.00 16.01 -15.77
CA TYR A 131 3.04 15.68 -14.74
C TYR A 131 3.14 16.73 -13.62
N LYS A 132 2.03 17.43 -13.37
CA LYS A 132 1.93 18.44 -12.31
C LYS A 132 1.64 17.75 -10.99
N GLU A 133 2.32 18.17 -9.95
CA GLU A 133 2.07 17.67 -8.60
C GLU A 133 0.67 18.06 -8.16
N VAL A 134 -0.07 17.10 -7.59
CA VAL A 134 -1.39 17.30 -7.03
C VAL A 134 -1.23 17.49 -5.53
N GLN A 135 -1.58 18.67 -5.03
CA GLN A 135 -1.46 18.98 -3.61
C GLN A 135 -2.60 18.33 -2.82
N ARG A 136 -2.35 18.03 -1.54
CA ARG A 136 -3.29 17.25 -0.72
C ARG A 136 -4.66 17.91 -0.53
N ASP A 137 -4.70 19.24 -0.59
CA ASP A 137 -5.90 20.07 -0.50
C ASP A 137 -6.63 20.26 -1.84
N ASP A 138 -6.02 19.82 -2.96
CA ASP A 138 -6.67 19.86 -4.26
C ASP A 138 -7.86 18.90 -4.32
N LYS A 139 -8.95 19.36 -4.96
CA LYS A 139 -10.16 18.55 -5.17
C LYS A 139 -9.87 17.23 -5.91
N GLY A 140 -8.85 17.21 -6.75
CA GLY A 140 -8.43 16.04 -7.54
C GLY A 140 -7.59 15.03 -6.78
N TYR A 141 -7.02 15.37 -5.61
CA TYR A 141 -6.07 14.53 -4.90
C TYR A 141 -6.63 13.14 -4.57
N LYS A 142 -7.86 13.09 -4.03
CA LYS A 142 -8.51 11.82 -3.68
C LYS A 142 -8.72 10.91 -4.89
N SER A 143 -9.00 11.50 -6.06
CA SER A 143 -9.22 10.74 -7.28
C SER A 143 -7.92 10.08 -7.74
N VAL A 144 -6.84 10.87 -7.84
CA VAL A 144 -5.51 10.36 -8.21
C VAL A 144 -5.00 9.37 -7.17
N TYR A 145 -5.23 9.64 -5.89
CA TYR A 145 -4.87 8.73 -4.81
C TYR A 145 -5.56 7.37 -4.97
N ALA A 146 -6.89 7.36 -5.18
CA ALA A 146 -7.69 6.14 -5.32
C ALA A 146 -7.27 5.32 -6.55
N GLU A 147 -6.92 6.00 -7.64
CA GLU A 147 -6.40 5.37 -8.85
C GLU A 147 -5.03 4.72 -8.59
N MET A 148 -4.08 5.47 -8.04
CA MET A 148 -2.72 4.99 -7.81
C MET A 148 -2.66 3.87 -6.78
N ILE A 149 -3.44 3.95 -5.68
CA ILE A 149 -3.51 2.85 -4.72
C ILE A 149 -4.17 1.60 -5.30
N ASN A 150 -5.14 1.73 -6.22
CA ASN A 150 -5.76 0.57 -6.86
C ASN A 150 -4.75 -0.19 -7.72
N LEU A 151 -3.97 0.52 -8.53
CA LEU A 151 -2.92 -0.08 -9.36
C LEU A 151 -1.83 -0.75 -8.50
N ALA A 152 -1.37 -0.06 -7.45
CA ALA A 152 -0.42 -0.61 -6.48
C ALA A 152 -1.00 -1.83 -5.73
N HIS A 153 -2.30 -1.85 -5.46
CA HIS A 153 -2.95 -2.99 -4.81
C HIS A 153 -2.96 -4.22 -5.71
N GLU A 154 -3.26 -4.06 -6.99
CA GLU A 154 -3.26 -5.15 -7.96
C GLU A 154 -1.86 -5.79 -8.09
N ASP A 155 -0.81 -4.97 -8.19
CA ASP A 155 0.57 -5.48 -8.27
C ASP A 155 1.02 -6.10 -6.94
N SER A 156 0.75 -5.45 -5.80
CA SER A 156 1.10 -5.99 -4.49
C SER A 156 0.45 -7.37 -4.23
N LEU A 157 -0.78 -7.61 -4.72
CA LEU A 157 -1.42 -8.92 -4.64
C LEU A 157 -0.71 -9.96 -5.50
N PHE A 158 -0.20 -9.57 -6.67
CA PHE A 158 0.61 -10.44 -7.51
C PHE A 158 1.94 -10.78 -6.82
N LEU A 159 2.66 -9.78 -6.30
CA LEU A 159 3.90 -9.96 -5.54
C LEU A 159 3.68 -10.87 -4.32
N TYR A 160 2.61 -10.65 -3.57
CA TYR A 160 2.27 -11.48 -2.42
C TYR A 160 2.06 -12.96 -2.81
N LYS A 161 1.32 -13.22 -3.91
CA LYS A 161 1.10 -14.58 -4.44
C LYS A 161 2.39 -15.25 -4.93
N LYS A 162 3.39 -14.47 -5.34
CA LYS A 162 4.74 -14.95 -5.69
C LYS A 162 5.62 -15.23 -4.48
N GLY A 163 5.15 -14.93 -3.27
CA GLY A 163 5.93 -15.06 -2.03
C GLY A 163 6.80 -13.85 -1.71
N MET A 164 6.72 -12.78 -2.51
CA MET A 164 7.45 -11.51 -2.31
C MET A 164 6.70 -10.63 -1.31
N ARG A 165 6.58 -11.13 -0.08
CA ARG A 165 5.70 -10.55 0.96
C ARG A 165 6.16 -9.17 1.40
N SER A 166 7.47 -8.97 1.56
CA SER A 166 8.03 -7.69 1.99
C SER A 166 7.86 -6.62 0.92
N GLU A 167 8.00 -6.98 -0.36
CA GLU A 167 7.78 -6.10 -1.50
C GLU A 167 6.30 -5.70 -1.61
N ALA A 168 5.38 -6.67 -1.53
CA ALA A 168 3.94 -6.41 -1.52
C ALA A 168 3.53 -5.45 -0.39
N MET A 169 4.10 -5.62 0.80
CA MET A 169 3.85 -4.73 1.93
C MET A 169 4.46 -3.33 1.69
N ALA A 170 5.69 -3.26 1.20
CA ALA A 170 6.41 -2.01 0.96
C ALA A 170 5.73 -1.15 -0.11
N GLU A 171 5.10 -1.76 -1.10
CA GLU A 171 4.38 -1.06 -2.18
C GLU A 171 3.15 -0.29 -1.67
N LEU A 172 2.42 -0.89 -0.71
CA LEU A 172 1.21 -0.27 -0.13
C LEU A 172 1.50 0.66 1.06
N ALA A 173 2.67 0.53 1.70
CA ALA A 173 3.00 1.29 2.91
C ALA A 173 2.90 2.83 2.76
N PRO A 174 3.35 3.45 1.65
CA PRO A 174 3.21 4.89 1.45
C PRO A 174 1.75 5.34 1.37
N TYR A 175 0.89 4.58 0.70
CA TYR A 175 -0.54 4.86 0.65
C TYR A 175 -1.17 4.72 2.04
N ALA A 176 -0.91 3.61 2.73
CA ALA A 176 -1.39 3.38 4.09
C ALA A 176 -0.96 4.47 5.09
N SER A 177 0.16 5.15 4.85
CA SER A 177 0.63 6.27 5.68
C SER A 177 -0.04 7.62 5.36
N TYR A 178 -0.61 7.78 4.16
CA TYR A 178 -1.10 9.07 3.65
C TYR A 178 -2.63 9.18 3.54
N TYR A 179 -3.38 8.08 3.60
CA TYR A 179 -4.85 8.15 3.62
C TYR A 179 -5.36 8.93 4.84
N GLN A 180 -6.57 9.50 4.72
CA GLN A 180 -7.30 10.04 5.87
C GLN A 180 -8.51 9.17 6.14
N SER A 181 -8.74 8.80 7.40
CA SER A 181 -9.84 7.90 7.79
C SER A 181 -11.22 8.43 7.38
N ASN A 182 -11.43 9.74 7.42
CA ASN A 182 -12.66 10.39 6.95
C ASN A 182 -12.90 10.24 5.44
N TRP A 183 -11.91 9.91 4.63
CA TRP A 183 -12.09 9.66 3.20
C TRP A 183 -12.83 8.35 2.93
N LEU A 184 -12.77 7.39 3.86
CA LEU A 184 -13.45 6.10 3.73
C LEU A 184 -14.98 6.21 3.82
N ALA A 185 -15.51 7.38 4.20
CA ALA A 185 -16.95 7.66 4.17
C ALA A 185 -17.47 7.91 2.74
N ASP A 186 -16.61 8.29 1.79
CA ASP A 186 -16.97 8.41 0.38
C ASP A 186 -16.94 7.02 -0.26
N LYS A 187 -18.11 6.53 -0.68
CA LYS A 187 -18.25 5.17 -1.23
C LYS A 187 -17.42 4.95 -2.49
N LYS A 188 -17.35 5.92 -3.41
CA LYS A 188 -16.61 5.75 -4.68
C LYS A 188 -15.11 5.62 -4.39
N PHE A 189 -14.61 6.41 -3.45
CA PHE A 189 -13.23 6.32 -2.97
C PHE A 189 -12.97 5.00 -2.21
N ALA A 190 -13.87 4.65 -1.30
CA ALA A 190 -13.73 3.49 -0.42
C ALA A 190 -13.67 2.15 -1.18
N ASP A 191 -14.38 2.03 -2.31
CA ASP A 191 -14.41 0.79 -3.11
C ASP A 191 -13.01 0.40 -3.61
N ALA A 192 -12.14 1.36 -3.94
CA ALA A 192 -10.74 1.11 -4.32
C ALA A 192 -9.81 0.99 -3.10
N VAL A 193 -10.01 1.83 -2.07
CA VAL A 193 -9.02 2.01 -0.99
C VAL A 193 -9.17 0.97 0.12
N ILE A 194 -10.40 0.61 0.51
CA ILE A 194 -10.64 -0.32 1.61
C ILE A 194 -10.05 -1.73 1.33
N PRO A 195 -10.19 -2.31 0.13
CA PRO A 195 -9.54 -3.57 -0.19
C PRO A 195 -8.02 -3.50 -0.02
N ALA A 196 -7.38 -2.47 -0.58
CA ALA A 196 -5.94 -2.26 -0.48
C ALA A 196 -5.46 -2.15 0.97
N LEU A 197 -6.12 -1.32 1.78
CA LEU A 197 -5.76 -1.14 3.18
C LEU A 197 -6.00 -2.40 4.03
N ASN A 198 -7.06 -3.16 3.74
CA ASN A 198 -7.33 -4.43 4.42
C ASN A 198 -6.25 -5.48 4.14
N ASP A 199 -5.78 -5.55 2.90
CA ASP A 199 -4.75 -6.51 2.50
C ASP A 199 -3.37 -6.06 2.99
N TYR A 200 -3.07 -4.76 2.97
CA TYR A 200 -1.89 -4.21 3.65
C TYR A 200 -1.88 -4.54 5.15
N ALA A 201 -3.02 -4.39 5.83
CA ALA A 201 -3.15 -4.77 7.24
C ALA A 201 -2.92 -6.27 7.47
N TYR A 202 -3.35 -7.11 6.54
CA TYR A 202 -3.04 -8.54 6.56
C TYR A 202 -1.54 -8.81 6.32
N PHE A 203 -0.90 -8.11 5.39
CA PHE A 203 0.55 -8.23 5.13
C PHE A 203 1.37 -7.85 6.38
N LEU A 204 0.97 -6.80 7.09
CA LEU A 204 1.56 -6.43 8.38
C LEU A 204 1.47 -7.57 9.40
N GLN A 205 0.30 -8.21 9.53
CA GLN A 205 0.13 -9.36 10.44
C GLN A 205 1.09 -10.50 10.10
N GLU A 206 1.16 -10.88 8.83
CA GLU A 206 2.05 -11.94 8.34
C GLU A 206 3.54 -11.60 8.52
N ASN A 207 3.87 -10.33 8.70
CA ASN A 207 5.22 -9.84 8.98
C ASN A 207 5.48 -9.55 10.47
N ASN A 208 4.66 -10.09 11.38
CA ASN A 208 4.72 -9.86 12.84
C ASN A 208 4.50 -8.40 13.29
N GLN A 209 3.87 -7.58 12.44
CA GLN A 209 3.51 -6.19 12.70
C GLN A 209 2.02 -6.02 13.00
N ALA A 210 1.45 -6.96 13.76
CA ALA A 210 0.03 -6.96 14.10
C ALA A 210 -0.42 -5.67 14.79
N ALA A 211 0.42 -5.06 15.63
CA ALA A 211 0.10 -3.80 16.30
C ALA A 211 -0.17 -2.65 15.31
N ASP A 212 0.65 -2.56 14.24
CA ASP A 212 0.58 -1.49 13.24
C ASP A 212 -0.69 -1.59 12.38
N SER A 213 -1.24 -2.80 12.24
CA SER A 213 -2.48 -3.03 11.47
C SER A 213 -3.76 -2.57 12.18
N ILE A 214 -3.75 -2.47 13.51
CA ILE A 214 -4.96 -2.24 14.32
C ILE A 214 -5.63 -0.88 14.01
N PRO A 215 -4.91 0.25 13.95
CA PRO A 215 -5.52 1.54 13.62
C PRO A 215 -6.22 1.52 12.25
N ILE A 216 -5.55 0.95 11.24
CA ILE A 216 -6.08 0.83 9.87
C ILE A 216 -7.36 -0.01 9.86
N LEU A 217 -7.34 -1.15 10.54
CA LEU A 217 -8.48 -2.05 10.61
C LEU A 217 -9.66 -1.43 11.37
N ASN A 218 -9.41 -0.63 12.41
CA ASN A 218 -10.44 0.13 13.12
C ASN A 218 -11.12 1.16 12.19
N ASP A 219 -10.34 1.90 11.39
CA ASP A 219 -10.88 2.83 10.41
C ASP A 219 -11.76 2.10 9.37
N ILE A 220 -11.28 0.95 8.88
CA ILE A 220 -12.01 0.14 7.90
C ILE A 220 -13.33 -0.39 8.47
N VAL A 221 -13.34 -0.98 9.67
CA VAL A 221 -14.60 -1.53 10.23
C VAL A 221 -15.58 -0.44 10.63
N GLY A 222 -15.08 0.77 10.95
CA GLY A 222 -15.90 1.96 11.16
C GLY A 222 -16.60 2.42 9.87
N ALA A 223 -15.87 2.45 8.75
CA ALA A 223 -16.42 2.90 7.46
C ALA A 223 -17.22 1.81 6.72
N ALA A 224 -16.79 0.55 6.82
CA ALA A 224 -17.37 -0.60 6.13
C ALA A 224 -17.69 -1.75 7.10
N PRO A 225 -18.65 -1.57 8.04
CA PRO A 225 -18.93 -2.53 9.10
C PRO A 225 -19.45 -3.89 8.59
N LYS A 226 -19.88 -3.98 7.33
CA LYS A 226 -20.32 -5.23 6.69
C LYS A 226 -19.16 -6.03 6.07
N ARG A 227 -17.93 -5.51 6.04
CA ARG A 227 -16.75 -6.19 5.49
C ARG A 227 -16.25 -7.25 6.47
N ALA A 228 -16.77 -8.47 6.36
CA ALA A 228 -16.45 -9.56 7.27
C ALA A 228 -14.93 -9.80 7.42
N VAL A 229 -14.17 -9.82 6.32
CA VAL A 229 -12.72 -10.06 6.36
C VAL A 229 -11.96 -9.03 7.20
N ALA A 230 -12.41 -7.76 7.24
CA ALA A 230 -11.77 -6.73 8.07
C ALA A 230 -11.95 -7.00 9.56
N TRP A 231 -13.13 -7.51 9.97
CA TRP A 231 -13.36 -7.94 11.35
C TRP A 231 -12.51 -9.14 11.74
N LEU A 232 -12.33 -10.11 10.83
CA LEU A 232 -11.44 -11.24 11.07
C LEU A 232 -9.99 -10.76 11.25
N ASN A 233 -9.51 -9.91 10.35
CA ASN A 233 -8.16 -9.36 10.43
C ASN A 233 -7.98 -8.54 11.72
N LEU A 234 -8.95 -7.71 12.10
CA LEU A 234 -8.90 -6.94 13.35
C LEU A 234 -8.82 -7.85 14.59
N ALA A 235 -9.59 -8.95 14.59
CA ALA A 235 -9.58 -9.94 15.66
C ALA A 235 -8.24 -10.69 15.74
N ASP A 236 -7.67 -11.08 14.59
CA ASP A 236 -6.36 -11.73 14.53
C ASP A 236 -5.26 -10.79 15.04
N SER A 237 -5.29 -9.51 14.68
CA SER A 237 -4.34 -8.51 15.18
C SER A 237 -4.45 -8.26 16.68
N ASN A 238 -5.66 -8.04 17.19
CA ASN A 238 -5.88 -7.81 18.62
C ASN A 238 -5.48 -9.05 19.43
N TRP A 239 -5.76 -10.25 18.92
CA TRP A 239 -5.31 -11.49 19.55
C TRP A 239 -3.79 -11.56 19.63
N ALA A 240 -3.09 -11.27 18.53
CA ALA A 240 -1.63 -11.32 18.46
C ALA A 240 -0.94 -10.35 19.45
N VAL A 241 -1.55 -9.20 19.73
CA VAL A 241 -1.02 -8.22 20.70
C VAL A 241 -1.55 -8.40 22.13
N GLY A 242 -2.24 -9.51 22.41
CA GLY A 242 -2.74 -9.84 23.76
C GLY A 242 -4.06 -9.17 24.16
N LYS A 243 -4.72 -8.44 23.27
CA LYS A 243 -6.05 -7.83 23.45
C LYS A 243 -7.16 -8.86 23.16
N GLN A 244 -7.16 -9.94 23.94
CA GLN A 244 -7.99 -11.12 23.65
C GLN A 244 -9.49 -10.87 23.86
N GLU A 245 -9.88 -10.01 24.81
CA GLU A 245 -11.29 -9.69 25.05
C GLU A 245 -11.88 -8.87 23.89
N GLU A 246 -11.12 -7.91 23.36
CA GLU A 246 -11.47 -7.18 22.14
C GLU A 246 -11.53 -8.12 20.93
N ALA A 247 -10.55 -9.02 20.80
CA ALA A 247 -10.52 -10.00 19.73
C ALA A 247 -11.74 -10.93 19.74
N LYS A 248 -12.18 -11.40 20.90
CA LYS A 248 -13.40 -12.23 21.06
C LYS A 248 -14.64 -11.52 20.50
N VAL A 249 -14.83 -10.25 20.85
CA VAL A 249 -15.95 -9.43 20.34
C VAL A 249 -15.90 -9.32 18.81
N GLN A 250 -14.70 -9.13 18.26
CA GLN A 250 -14.48 -8.98 16.81
C GLN A 250 -14.66 -10.31 16.06
N TYR A 251 -14.18 -11.44 16.59
CA TYR A 251 -14.46 -12.77 16.02
C TYR A 251 -15.95 -13.08 16.02
N LYS A 252 -16.68 -12.70 17.08
CA LYS A 252 -18.14 -12.86 17.12
C LYS A 252 -18.81 -12.04 16.02
N MET A 253 -18.41 -10.78 15.83
CA MET A 253 -18.91 -9.94 14.73
C MET A 253 -18.63 -10.56 13.36
N TYR A 254 -17.42 -11.05 13.15
CA TYR A 254 -17.05 -11.79 11.94
C TYR A 254 -17.96 -13.01 11.72
N GLY A 255 -18.13 -13.86 12.74
CA GLY A 255 -19.00 -15.03 12.69
C GLY A 255 -20.45 -14.68 12.35
N ASP A 256 -20.99 -13.62 12.96
CA ASP A 256 -22.34 -13.12 12.70
C ASP A 256 -22.50 -12.64 11.24
N LEU A 257 -21.49 -12.00 10.65
CA LEU A 257 -21.48 -11.58 9.24
C LEU A 257 -21.37 -12.76 8.27
N MET A 258 -20.52 -13.75 8.57
CA MET A 258 -20.41 -14.98 7.78
C MET A 258 -21.69 -15.81 7.83
N ALA A 259 -22.39 -15.81 8.97
CA ALA A 259 -23.70 -16.42 9.11
C ALA A 259 -24.75 -15.76 8.22
N LYS A 260 -24.86 -14.43 8.26
CA LYS A 260 -25.82 -13.64 7.46
C LYS A 260 -25.63 -13.79 5.95
N SER A 261 -24.41 -14.11 5.51
CA SER A 261 -24.06 -14.31 4.10
C SER A 261 -24.07 -15.78 3.66
N ASN A 262 -24.55 -16.70 4.51
CA ASN A 262 -24.55 -18.15 4.27
C ASN A 262 -23.14 -18.75 4.01
N GLN A 263 -22.11 -18.17 4.62
CA GLN A 263 -20.71 -18.58 4.48
C GLN A 263 -20.12 -19.16 5.78
N LYS A 264 -20.95 -19.70 6.69
CA LYS A 264 -20.49 -20.30 7.96
C LYS A 264 -19.38 -21.35 7.78
N SER A 265 -19.42 -22.11 6.69
CA SER A 265 -18.40 -23.13 6.36
C SER A 265 -17.02 -22.56 6.05
N LYS A 266 -16.90 -21.26 5.77
CA LYS A 266 -15.64 -20.56 5.52
C LYS A 266 -15.04 -19.92 6.77
N VAL A 267 -15.71 -20.01 7.93
CA VAL A 267 -15.19 -19.47 9.20
C VAL A 267 -13.97 -20.30 9.61
N PRO A 268 -12.78 -19.69 9.78
CA PRO A 268 -11.60 -20.43 10.20
C PRO A 268 -11.78 -21.02 11.60
N LYS A 269 -11.24 -22.22 11.81
CA LYS A 269 -11.30 -22.93 13.11
C LYS A 269 -10.84 -22.04 14.27
N ARG A 270 -9.75 -21.29 14.08
CA ARG A 270 -9.19 -20.35 15.08
C ARG A 270 -10.22 -19.31 15.56
N ALA A 271 -11.08 -18.81 14.67
CA ALA A 271 -12.09 -17.82 15.03
C ALA A 271 -13.17 -18.41 15.92
N VAL A 272 -13.51 -19.69 15.73
CA VAL A 272 -14.47 -20.41 16.58
C VAL A 272 -13.85 -20.73 17.94
N GLU A 273 -12.62 -21.23 17.95
CA GLU A 273 -11.91 -21.61 19.18
C GLU A 273 -11.64 -20.42 20.09
N ARG A 274 -11.31 -19.25 19.53
CA ARG A 274 -10.94 -18.05 20.28
C ARG A 274 -12.12 -17.27 20.86
N VAL A 275 -13.35 -17.60 20.47
CA VAL A 275 -14.58 -16.99 21.01
C VAL A 275 -15.04 -17.67 22.30
N ASN A 276 -14.71 -18.95 22.48
CA ASN A 276 -15.07 -19.75 23.64
C ASN A 276 -14.01 -19.66 24.74
#